data_AF-X0WGM7-F1
#
_entry.id   AF-X0WGM7-F1
#
_cell.length_a   1.000
_cell.length_b   1.000
_cell.length_c   1.000
_cell.angle_alpha   90.00
_cell.angle_beta   90.00
_cell.angle_gamma   90.00
#
_symmetry.space_group_name_H-M   'P 1'
#
loop_
_entity.id
_entity.type
_entity.pdbx_description
1 polymer ?
#
loop_
_entity_poly.entity_id
_entity_poly.type
_entity_poly.pdbx_seq_one_letter_code
_entity_poly.pdbx_strand_id
1 'polypeptide(L)' 'MSDEQLTILVTGACGQMGKYVIEGVVEASDMELVGAVDPAGRGQPLSEIVPSGPEDIVCSGHLAAALAES' A
#
# COMPACT_ATOMS: atom_id res chain seq x y z
N MET A 1 -1.55 26.68 4.53
CA MET A 1 -1.85 25.45 5.30
C MET A 1 -0.70 24.52 5.00
N SER A 2 -0.13 23.85 5.99
CA SER A 2 0.95 22.90 5.72
C SER A 2 0.39 21.80 4.81
N ASP A 3 0.94 21.69 3.61
CA ASP A 3 0.69 20.62 2.63
C ASP A 3 1.34 19.31 3.15
N GLU A 4 0.91 18.83 4.32
CA GLU A 4 1.48 17.63 4.90
C GLU A 4 0.63 16.43 4.44
N GLN A 5 1.11 15.78 3.38
CA GLN A 5 0.52 14.58 2.83
C GLN A 5 0.82 13.39 3.75
N LEU A 6 -0.21 12.64 4.14
CA LEU A 6 -0.04 11.50 5.03
C LEU A 6 0.54 10.31 4.26
N THR A 7 1.68 9.79 4.69
CA THR A 7 2.27 8.58 4.12
C THR A 7 1.67 7.34 4.77
N ILE A 8 1.11 6.46 3.95
CA ILE A 8 0.35 5.29 4.39
C ILE A 8 1.02 4.02 3.90
N LEU A 9 1.20 3.06 4.81
CA LEU A 9 1.58 1.70 4.50
C LEU A 9 0.46 0.76 4.96
N VAL A 10 0.02 -0.13 4.09
CA VAL A 10 -1.09 -1.06 4.38
C VAL A 10 -0.57 -2.46 4.68
N THR A 11 -0.90 -3.00 5.85
CA THR A 11 -0.63 -4.40 6.21
C THR A 11 -1.88 -5.26 5.98
N GLY A 12 -1.71 -6.48 5.46
CA GLY A 12 -2.84 -7.34 5.06
C GLY A 12 -3.40 -6.98 3.69
N ALA A 13 -2.54 -6.54 2.76
CA ALA A 13 -2.92 -6.01 1.44
C ALA A 13 -3.69 -7.01 0.56
N CYS A 14 -3.53 -8.32 0.76
CA CYS A 14 -4.28 -9.33 0.00
C CYS A 14 -5.64 -9.66 0.63
N GLY A 15 -5.87 -9.25 1.89
CA GLY A 15 -7.15 -9.39 2.56
C GLY A 15 -8.19 -8.40 2.05
N GLN A 16 -9.48 -8.72 2.19
CA GLN A 16 -10.54 -7.85 1.67
C GLN A 16 -10.47 -6.42 2.21
N MET A 17 -10.22 -6.26 3.52
CA MET A 17 -10.10 -4.92 4.09
C MET A 17 -8.84 -4.19 3.61
N GLY A 18 -7.71 -4.89 3.45
CA GLY A 18 -6.51 -4.27 2.88
C GLY A 18 -6.75 -3.70 1.50
N LYS A 19 -7.50 -4.42 0.64
CA LYS A 19 -7.86 -3.95 -0.70
C LYS A 19 -8.71 -2.69 -0.68
N TYR A 20 -9.77 -2.66 0.14
CA TYR A 20 -10.60 -1.46 0.29
C TYR A 20 -9.85 -0.28 0.90
N VAL A 21 -8.91 -0.52 1.81
CA VAL A 21 -8.06 0.54 2.38
C VAL A 21 -7.12 1.10 1.31
N ILE A 22 -6.50 0.24 0.51
CA ILE A 22 -5.64 0.66 -0.61
C ILE A 22 -6.43 1.53 -1.59
N GLU A 23 -7.63 1.10 -1.99
CA GLU A 23 -8.53 1.89 -2.84
C GLU A 23 -8.80 3.28 -2.24
N GLY A 24 -9.19 3.34 -0.96
CA GLY A 24 -9.49 4.61 -0.30
C GLY A 24 -8.27 5.53 -0.15
N VAL A 25 -7.07 4.98 0.09
CA VAL A 25 -5.83 5.77 0.17
C VAL A 25 -5.46 6.34 -1.20
N VAL A 26 -5.58 5.53 -2.27
CA VAL A 26 -5.28 5.98 -3.64
C VAL A 26 -6.24 7.09 -4.11
N GLU A 27 -7.50 7.05 -3.69
CA GLU A 27 -8.50 8.07 -4.02
C GLU A 27 -8.39 9.35 -3.17
N ALA A 28 -7.74 9.29 -2.01
CA ALA A 28 -7.62 10.42 -1.10
C ALA A 28 -6.52 11.41 -1.54
N SER A 29 -6.89 12.67 -1.72
CA SER A 29 -5.96 13.71 -2.21
C SER A 29 -4.89 14.13 -1.20
N ASP A 30 -5.08 13.81 0.08
CA ASP A 30 -4.20 14.17 1.20
C ASP A 30 -3.41 12.96 1.74
N MET A 31 -3.45 11.83 1.03
CA MET A 31 -2.70 10.62 1.38
C MET A 31 -1.80 10.19 0.22
N GLU A 32 -0.75 9.45 0.56
CA GLU A 32 0.14 8.79 -0.38
C GLU A 32 0.37 7.36 0.11
N LEU A 33 0.09 6.38 -0.76
CA LEU A 33 0.42 4.98 -0.47
C LEU A 33 1.92 4.79 -0.74
N VAL A 34 2.69 4.45 0.30
CA VAL A 34 4.16 4.26 0.20
C VAL A 34 4.59 2.81 0.34
N GLY A 35 3.65 1.91 0.65
CA GLY A 35 3.97 0.50 0.79
C GLY A 35 2.76 -0.38 1.08
N ALA A 36 2.94 -1.68 0.81
CA ALA A 36 1.99 -2.71 1.16
C ALA A 36 2.70 -3.95 1.67
N VAL A 37 2.09 -4.63 2.63
CA VAL A 37 2.66 -5.81 3.26
C VAL A 37 1.62 -6.92 3.34
N ASP A 38 1.90 -8.05 2.72
CA ASP A 38 1.15 -9.28 2.87
C ASP A 38 2.01 -10.49 2.42
N PRO A 39 2.18 -11.52 3.25
CA PRO A 39 2.90 -12.72 2.84
C PRO A 39 2.32 -13.39 1.59
N ALA A 40 1.01 -13.31 1.37
CA ALA A 40 0.33 -13.96 0.25
C ALA A 40 0.61 -13.28 -1.10
N GLY A 41 0.92 -11.97 -1.09
CA GLY A 41 1.18 -11.17 -2.29
C GLY A 41 2.65 -10.83 -2.49
N ARG A 42 3.55 -11.42 -1.71
CA ARG A 42 4.97 -11.06 -1.71
C ARG A 42 5.57 -11.07 -3.12
N GLY A 43 6.15 -9.93 -3.51
CA GLY A 43 6.83 -9.77 -4.80
C GLY A 43 5.89 -9.45 -5.97
N GLN A 44 4.59 -9.34 -5.73
CA GLN A 44 3.62 -8.90 -6.73
C GLN A 44 3.47 -7.38 -6.69
N PRO A 45 3.36 -6.70 -7.85
CA PRO A 45 2.95 -5.31 -7.88
C PRO A 45 1.53 -5.16 -7.34
N LEU A 46 1.23 -4.01 -6.73
CA LEU A 46 -0.10 -3.78 -6.14
C LEU A 46 -1.23 -3.80 -7.17
N SER A 47 -0.96 -3.38 -8.41
CA SER A 47 -1.92 -3.44 -9.52
C SER A 47 -2.45 -4.86 -9.82
N GLU A 48 -1.68 -5.91 -9.49
CA GLU A 48 -2.11 -7.31 -9.62
C GLU A 48 -3.00 -7.77 -8.44
N ILE A 49 -2.94 -7.07 -7.30
CA ILE A 49 -3.70 -7.41 -6.08
C ILE A 49 -4.99 -6.58 -5.98
N VAL A 50 -4.88 -5.29 -6.33
CA VAL A 50 -5.92 -4.26 -6.35
C VAL A 50 -5.84 -3.53 -7.69
N PRO A 51 -6.89 -3.54 -8.54
CA PRO A 51 -6.80 -2.95 -9.88
C PRO A 51 -6.48 -1.44 -9.92
N SER A 52 -6.82 -0.68 -8.88
CA SER A 52 -6.45 0.74 -8.72
C SER A 52 -5.10 0.94 -8.03
N GLY A 53 -4.44 -0.15 -7.61
CA GLY A 53 -3.15 -0.12 -6.94
C GLY A 53 -2.03 0.33 -7.88
N PRO A 54 -1.01 1.05 -7.37
CA PRO A 54 0.15 1.45 -8.18
C PRO A 54 0.95 0.25 -8.71
N GLU A 55 1.53 0.38 -9.92
CA GLU A 55 2.38 -0.68 -10.51
C GLU A 55 3.79 -0.73 -9.89
N ASP A 56 4.27 0.40 -9.36
CA ASP A 56 5.61 0.58 -8.82
C ASP A 56 5.74 0.17 -7.35
N ILE A 57 4.63 0.01 -6.63
CA ILE A 57 4.63 -0.51 -5.26
C ILE A 57 4.53 -2.04 -5.29
N VAL A 58 5.61 -2.68 -4.89
CA VAL A 58 5.67 -4.14 -4.75
C VAL A 58 5.29 -4.55 -3.33
N CYS A 59 4.36 -5.50 -3.21
CA CYS A 59 3.92 -6.00 -1.91
C CYS A 59 5.07 -6.74 -1.20
N SER A 60 5.42 -6.26 -0.02
CA SER A 60 6.45 -6.86 0.83
C SER A 60 5.87 -8.02 1.65
N GLY A 61 6.70 -9.02 1.94
CA GLY A 61 6.36 -10.09 2.89
C GLY A 61 6.76 -9.78 4.32
N HIS A 62 7.37 -8.61 4.60
CA HIS A 62 8.02 -8.34 5.88
C HIS A 62 7.83 -6.87 6.32
N LEU A 63 6.99 -6.67 7.33
CA LEU A 63 6.59 -5.33 7.79
C LEU A 63 7.77 -4.45 8.23
N ALA A 64 8.67 -4.99 9.04
CA ALA A 64 9.79 -4.19 9.56
C ALA A 64 10.80 -3.78 8.47
N ALA A 65 10.88 -4.54 7.38
CA ALA A 65 11.73 -4.16 6.25
C ALA A 65 11.05 -3.05 5.45
N ALA A 66 9.74 -3.22 5.17
CA ALA A 66 8.96 -2.22 4.46
C ALA A 66 8.96 -0.85 5.19
N LEU A 67 8.82 -0.82 6.52
CA LEU A 67 8.89 0.42 7.29
C LEU A 67 10.27 1.12 7.26
N ALA A 68 11.34 0.41 6.92
CA ALA A 68 12.68 1.01 6.81
C ALA A 68 12.98 1.52 5.38
N GLU A 69 12.18 1.09 4.40
CA GLU A 69 12.31 1.41 2.98
C GLU A 69 11.30 2.47 2.51
N SER A 70 10.19 2.63 3.25
CA SER A 70 9.15 3.67 3.10
C SER A 70 9.50 4.96 3.82
#